data_AF-A0A316WNB0-F1
#
_entry.id   AF-A0A316WNB0-F1
#
_cell.length_a   1.000
_cell.length_b   1.000
_cell.length_c   1.000
_cell.angle_alpha   90.00
_cell.angle_beta   90.00
_cell.angle_gamma   90.00
#
_symmetry.space_group_name_H-M   'P 1'
#
loop_
_entity.id
_entity.type
_entity.pdbx_description
1 polymer ?
#
loop_
_entity_poly.entity_id
_entity_poly.type
_entity_poly.pdbx_seq_one_letter_code
_entity_poly.pdbx_strand_id
1 'polypeptide(L)'
;MKNTIFKYRIIGVVVFLFQLFLFLFFCFGTYRSSLEISIGEIFSMENFIFLLTLTLFISTFLSLITFLFKSKKTILYLNLNYILVLLFFIFEYIKFMIQNSFEKGDILILFFIFSIMSVFLLMTNIFKNKRVQFLELDDIGKHKK
;
A
#
# COMPACT_ATOMS: atom_id res chain seq x y z
N MET A 1 -31.42 0.71 2.89
CA MET A 1 -30.32 1.67 3.17
C MET A 1 -29.29 1.20 4.19
N LYS A 2 -29.64 0.42 5.24
CA LYS A 2 -28.63 -0.11 6.20
C LYS A 2 -27.57 -1.00 5.54
N ASN A 3 -27.95 -1.97 4.70
CA ASN A 3 -26.99 -2.91 4.08
C ASN A 3 -25.92 -2.24 3.21
N THR A 4 -26.28 -1.16 2.50
CA THR A 4 -25.33 -0.39 1.68
C THR A 4 -24.30 0.31 2.55
N ILE A 5 -24.72 0.93 3.67
CA ILE A 5 -23.83 1.64 4.60
C ILE A 5 -22.86 0.67 5.28
N PHE A 6 -23.34 -0.50 5.73
CA PHE A 6 -22.49 -1.55 6.32
C PHE A 6 -21.45 -2.09 5.33
N LYS A 7 -21.84 -2.30 4.06
CA LYS A 7 -20.92 -2.79 3.02
C LYS A 7 -19.72 -1.85 2.81
N TYR A 8 -19.92 -0.53 2.80
CA TYR A 8 -18.82 0.42 2.65
C TYR A 8 -17.91 0.50 3.89
N ARG A 9 -18.49 0.32 5.09
CA ARG A 9 -17.70 0.25 6.33
C ARG A 9 -16.75 -0.94 6.33
N ILE A 10 -17.23 -2.10 5.89
CA ILE A 10 -16.40 -3.32 5.78
C ILE A 10 -15.25 -3.11 4.79
N ILE A 11 -15.53 -2.56 3.61
CA ILE A 11 -14.47 -2.30 2.62
C ILE A 11 -13.42 -1.32 3.17
N GLY A 12 -13.83 -0.28 3.91
CA GLY A 12 -12.90 0.64 4.58
C GLY A 12 -12.00 -0.07 5.61
N VAL A 13 -12.57 -0.96 6.43
CA VAL A 13 -11.79 -1.77 7.38
C VAL A 13 -10.81 -2.70 6.64
N VAL A 14 -11.24 -3.34 5.55
CA VAL A 14 -10.37 -4.22 4.73
C VAL A 14 -9.20 -3.43 4.14
N VAL A 15 -9.44 -2.24 3.57
CA VAL A 15 -8.40 -1.35 3.06
C VAL A 15 -7.44 -0.92 4.17
N PHE A 16 -7.95 -0.59 5.35
CA PHE A 16 -7.13 -0.22 6.51
C PHE A 16 -6.24 -1.38 6.97
N LEU A 17 -6.80 -2.59 7.13
CA LEU A 17 -6.04 -3.77 7.55
C LEU A 17 -4.96 -4.13 6.54
N PHE A 18 -5.27 -4.07 5.25
CA PHE A 18 -4.28 -4.28 4.20
C PHE A 18 -3.17 -3.22 4.23
N GLN A 19 -3.54 -1.95 4.45
CA GLN A 19 -2.58 -0.87 4.56
C GLN A 19 -1.66 -1.03 5.79
N LEU A 20 -2.19 -1.55 6.89
CA LEU A 20 -1.44 -1.89 8.10
C LEU A 20 -0.49 -3.07 7.85
N PHE A 21 -0.94 -4.09 7.11
CA PHE A 21 -0.09 -5.18 6.66
C PHE A 21 1.08 -4.68 5.80
N LEU A 22 0.83 -3.82 4.81
CA LEU A 22 1.88 -3.21 3.99
C LEU A 22 2.86 -2.38 4.84
N PHE A 23 2.35 -1.62 5.81
CA PHE A 23 3.19 -0.84 6.71
C PHE A 23 4.15 -1.74 7.51
N LEU A 24 3.67 -2.84 8.08
CA LEU A 24 4.51 -3.80 8.80
C LEU A 24 5.53 -4.45 7.85
N PHE A 25 5.10 -4.86 6.66
CA PHE A 25 5.95 -5.46 5.64
C PHE A 25 7.11 -4.53 5.26
N PHE A 26 6.83 -3.27 4.92
CA PHE A 26 7.86 -2.31 4.54
C PHE A 26 8.66 -1.78 5.74
N CYS A 27 8.10 -1.77 6.95
CA CYS A 27 8.88 -1.49 8.16
C CYS A 27 9.98 -2.54 8.35
N PHE A 28 9.61 -3.83 8.25
CA PHE A 28 10.56 -4.93 8.32
C PHE A 28 11.55 -4.92 7.15
N GLY A 29 11.08 -4.67 5.92
CA GLY A 29 11.94 -4.58 4.73
C GLY A 29 12.95 -3.43 4.81
N THR A 30 12.54 -2.27 5.33
CA THR A 30 13.43 -1.12 5.54
C THR A 30 14.46 -1.43 6.63
N TYR A 31 14.04 -2.05 7.74
CA TYR A 31 14.96 -2.47 8.79
C TYR A 31 16.01 -3.45 8.24
N ARG A 32 15.58 -4.47 7.51
CA ARG A 32 16.49 -5.46 6.92
C ARG A 32 17.47 -4.83 5.93
N SER A 33 16.97 -4.04 4.97
CA SER A 33 17.84 -3.38 3.97
C SER A 33 18.78 -2.36 4.61
N SER A 34 18.42 -1.76 5.75
CA SER A 34 19.32 -0.86 6.47
C SER A 34 20.58 -1.55 7.02
N LEU A 35 20.49 -2.85 7.32
CA LEU A 35 21.64 -3.66 7.77
C LEU A 35 22.60 -3.99 6.63
N GLU A 36 22.14 -3.92 5.39
CA GLU A 36 22.88 -4.27 4.17
C GLU A 36 23.48 -3.02 3.48
N ILE A 37 23.34 -1.83 4.08
CA ILE A 37 23.86 -0.55 3.53
C ILE A 37 25.37 -0.61 3.36
N SER A 38 25.84 -0.32 2.15
CA SER A 38 27.26 -0.14 1.85
C SER A 38 27.67 1.32 2.07
N ILE A 39 28.54 1.54 3.06
CA ILE A 39 29.06 2.89 3.42
C ILE A 39 30.11 3.36 2.40
N GLY A 40 30.76 2.44 1.69
CA GLY A 40 31.84 2.74 0.73
C GLY A 40 31.38 3.08 -0.68
N GLU A 41 30.20 2.59 -1.10
CA GLU A 41 29.69 2.76 -2.46
C GLU A 41 28.30 3.37 -2.46
N ILE A 42 28.23 4.68 -2.72
CA ILE A 42 26.97 5.45 -2.72
C ILE A 42 25.98 4.88 -3.76
N PHE A 43 26.46 4.51 -4.95
CA PHE A 43 25.66 3.96 -6.05
C PHE A 43 25.66 2.43 -6.09
N SER A 44 25.52 1.80 -4.92
CA SER A 44 25.35 0.36 -4.80
C SER A 44 23.86 -0.04 -4.91
N MET A 45 23.60 -1.27 -5.34
CA MET A 45 22.24 -1.79 -5.48
C MET A 45 21.53 -1.88 -4.12
N GLU A 46 22.28 -2.19 -3.07
CA GLU A 46 21.83 -2.28 -1.69
C GLU A 46 21.29 -0.92 -1.21
N ASN A 47 22.04 0.15 -1.47
CA ASN A 47 21.63 1.51 -1.11
C ASN A 47 20.37 1.93 -1.90
N PHE A 48 20.24 1.52 -3.16
CA PHE A 48 19.04 1.78 -3.95
C PHE A 48 17.81 1.04 -3.38
N ILE A 49 17.96 -0.24 -3.02
CA ILE A 49 16.89 -1.04 -2.40
C ILE A 49 16.48 -0.44 -1.05
N PHE A 50 17.44 0.00 -0.24
CA PHE A 50 17.15 0.69 1.02
C PHE A 50 16.34 1.98 0.79
N LEU A 51 16.76 2.85 -0.13
CA LEU A 51 16.02 4.08 -0.43
C LEU A 51 14.60 3.79 -0.95
N LEU A 52 14.44 2.76 -1.77
CA LEU A 52 13.16 2.36 -2.32
C LEU A 52 12.21 1.82 -1.24
N THR A 53 12.70 0.92 -0.37
CA THR A 53 11.92 0.38 0.76
C THR A 53 11.58 1.46 1.79
N LEU A 54 12.51 2.38 2.09
CA LEU A 54 12.27 3.54 2.95
C LEU A 54 11.18 4.46 2.38
N THR A 55 11.20 4.71 1.07
CA THR A 55 10.18 5.52 0.38
C THR A 55 8.79 4.88 0.51
N LEU A 56 8.70 3.55 0.37
CA LEU A 56 7.45 2.80 0.55
C LEU A 56 6.99 2.79 2.00
N PHE A 57 7.91 2.67 2.95
CA PHE A 57 7.61 2.79 4.37
C PHE A 57 7.01 4.17 4.71
N ILE A 58 7.62 5.26 4.24
CA ILE A 58 7.09 6.62 4.44
C ILE A 58 5.73 6.79 3.76
N SER A 59 5.57 6.29 2.54
CA SER A 59 4.31 6.34 1.79
C SER A 59 3.17 5.56 2.47
N THR A 60 3.46 4.37 3.00
CA THR A 60 2.50 3.55 3.77
C THR A 60 2.12 4.22 5.08
N PHE A 61 3.08 4.82 5.78
CA PHE A 61 2.82 5.59 6.99
C PHE A 61 1.92 6.81 6.72
N LEU A 62 2.22 7.60 5.69
CA LEU A 62 1.39 8.74 5.26
C LEU A 62 -0.03 8.31 4.87
N SER A 63 -0.16 7.17 4.18
CA SER A 63 -1.45 6.58 3.82
C SER A 63 -2.27 6.21 5.05
N LEU A 64 -1.65 5.59 6.07
CA LEU A 64 -2.33 5.27 7.34
C LEU A 64 -2.76 6.52 8.09
N ILE A 65 -1.87 7.51 8.22
CA ILE A 65 -2.18 8.78 8.87
C ILE A 65 -3.38 9.45 8.21
N THR A 66 -3.35 9.59 6.88
CA THR A 66 -4.44 10.25 6.15
C THR A 66 -5.76 9.50 6.30
N PHE A 67 -5.71 8.17 6.35
CA PHE A 67 -6.86 7.32 6.64
C PHE A 67 -7.44 7.55 8.04
N LEU A 68 -6.58 7.59 9.08
CA LEU A 68 -6.98 7.84 10.47
C LEU A 68 -7.61 9.23 10.65
N PHE A 69 -7.03 10.24 10.01
CA PHE A 69 -7.57 11.61 10.01
C PHE A 69 -8.75 11.81 9.05
N LYS A 70 -9.24 10.74 8.40
CA LYS A 70 -10.36 10.76 7.44
C LYS A 70 -10.21 11.87 6.40
N SER A 71 -8.99 12.12 5.95
CA SER A 71 -8.67 13.23 5.04
C SER A 71 -9.30 13.03 3.67
N LYS A 72 -9.73 14.11 3.01
CA LYS A 72 -10.20 14.07 1.61
C LYS A 72 -9.14 13.53 0.65
N LYS A 73 -7.87 13.61 1.03
CA LYS A 73 -6.72 13.14 0.24
C LYS A 73 -6.40 11.66 0.43
N THR A 74 -7.07 10.94 1.35
CA THR A 74 -6.78 9.52 1.67
C THR A 74 -6.72 8.63 0.43
N ILE A 75 -7.70 8.76 -0.47
CA ILE A 75 -7.77 7.98 -1.72
C ILE A 75 -6.55 8.24 -2.60
N LEU A 76 -6.08 9.50 -2.68
CA LEU A 76 -4.90 9.86 -3.48
C LEU A 76 -3.65 9.19 -2.92
N TYR A 77 -3.43 9.27 -1.60
CA TYR A 77 -2.26 8.67 -0.96
C TYR A 77 -2.26 7.14 -1.05
N LEU A 78 -3.41 6.49 -0.83
CA LEU A 78 -3.55 5.05 -1.02
C LEU A 78 -3.21 4.62 -2.45
N ASN A 79 -3.73 5.31 -3.46
CA ASN A 79 -3.44 4.98 -4.86
C ASN A 79 -1.96 5.20 -5.20
N LEU A 80 -1.37 6.33 -4.77
CA LEU A 80 0.06 6.59 -4.98
C LEU A 80 0.90 5.49 -4.35
N ASN A 81 0.57 5.09 -3.13
CA ASN A 81 1.25 4.02 -2.44
C ASN A 81 1.13 2.70 -3.20
N TYR A 82 -0.07 2.33 -3.65
CA TYR A 82 -0.26 1.09 -4.40
C TYR A 82 0.52 1.06 -5.72
N ILE A 83 0.60 2.19 -6.42
CA ILE A 83 1.42 2.32 -7.62
C ILE A 83 2.91 2.17 -7.28
N LEU A 84 3.39 2.80 -6.19
CA LEU A 84 4.77 2.66 -5.75
C LEU A 84 5.11 1.21 -5.38
N VAL A 85 4.21 0.50 -4.70
CA VAL A 85 4.38 -0.93 -4.38
C VAL A 85 4.46 -1.75 -5.66
N LEU A 86 3.61 -1.49 -6.65
CA LEU A 86 3.71 -2.18 -7.95
C LEU A 86 5.05 -1.91 -8.64
N LEU A 87 5.50 -0.66 -8.65
CA LEU A 87 6.81 -0.29 -9.21
C LEU A 87 7.96 -1.01 -8.50
N PHE A 88 7.91 -1.12 -7.18
CA PHE A 88 8.90 -1.86 -6.39
C PHE A 88 9.03 -3.31 -6.86
N PHE A 89 7.90 -4.01 -7.02
CA PHE A 89 7.91 -5.38 -7.48
C PHE A 89 8.33 -5.54 -8.94
N ILE A 90 8.05 -4.56 -9.80
CA ILE A 90 8.59 -4.53 -11.17
C ILE A 90 10.13 -4.41 -11.15
N PHE A 91 10.68 -3.55 -10.28
CA PHE A 91 12.14 -3.42 -10.16
C PHE A 91 12.80 -4.70 -9.66
N GLU A 92 12.23 -5.35 -8.64
CA GLU A 92 12.68 -6.66 -8.18
C GLU A 92 12.61 -7.70 -9.31
N TYR A 93 11.51 -7.73 -10.08
CA TYR A 93 11.39 -8.61 -11.25
C TYR A 93 12.52 -8.40 -12.27
N ILE A 94 12.80 -7.14 -12.63
CA ILE A 94 13.88 -6.82 -13.58
C ILE A 94 15.23 -7.28 -13.04
N LYS A 95 15.49 -7.09 -11.74
CA LYS A 95 16.71 -7.55 -11.08
C LYS A 95 16.86 -9.07 -11.17
N PHE A 96 15.80 -9.83 -10.88
CA PHE A 96 15.81 -11.30 -11.02
C PHE A 96 16.06 -11.74 -12.46
N MET A 97 15.45 -11.06 -13.44
CA MET A 97 15.67 -11.37 -14.87
C MET A 97 17.13 -11.15 -15.29
N ILE A 98 17.80 -10.12 -14.77
CA ILE A 98 19.21 -9.85 -15.07
C ILE A 98 20.13 -10.89 -14.41
N GLN A 99 19.80 -11.33 -13.19
CA GLN A 99 20.63 -12.26 -12.42
C GLN A 99 20.45 -13.74 -12.81
N ASN A 100 19.55 -14.06 -13.76
CA ASN A 100 19.22 -15.44 -14.18
C ASN A 100 18.89 -16.39 -13.03
N SER A 101 18.49 -15.86 -11.87
CA SER A 101 18.13 -16.61 -10.66
C SER A 101 16.64 -16.98 -10.64
N PHE A 102 16.02 -17.10 -11.82
CA PHE A 102 14.57 -17.20 -11.98
C PHE A 102 14.05 -18.61 -11.71
N GLU A 103 13.26 -18.79 -10.65
CA GLU A 103 12.46 -20.00 -10.44
C GLU A 103 11.00 -19.77 -10.86
N LYS A 104 10.29 -20.85 -11.26
CA LYS A 104 8.86 -20.77 -11.64
C LYS A 104 7.97 -20.24 -10.50
N GLY A 105 8.39 -20.38 -9.24
CA GLY A 105 7.69 -19.84 -8.08
C GLY A 105 7.61 -18.31 -8.06
N ASP A 106 8.64 -17.63 -8.55
CA ASP A 106 8.75 -16.17 -8.46
C ASP A 106 7.76 -15.45 -9.39
N ILE A 107 7.47 -16.03 -10.55
CA ILE A 107 6.47 -15.52 -11.51
C ILE A 107 5.07 -15.54 -10.87
N LEU A 108 4.73 -16.63 -10.19
CA LEU A 108 3.44 -16.78 -9.53
C LEU A 108 3.28 -15.75 -8.40
N ILE A 109 4.34 -15.54 -7.60
CA ILE A 109 4.34 -14.55 -6.52
C ILE A 109 4.08 -13.15 -7.08
N LEU A 110 4.78 -12.75 -8.14
CA LEU A 110 4.56 -11.47 -8.80
C LEU A 110 3.16 -11.32 -9.36
N PHE A 111 2.63 -12.36 -10.01
CA PHE A 111 1.26 -12.36 -10.51
C PHE A 111 0.23 -12.17 -9.39
N PHE A 112 0.41 -12.85 -8.26
CA PHE A 112 -0.46 -12.68 -7.09
C PHE A 112 -0.40 -11.27 -6.53
N ILE A 113 0.79 -10.69 -6.40
CA ILE A 113 0.97 -9.33 -5.93
C ILE A 113 0.27 -8.33 -6.86
N PHE A 114 0.51 -8.43 -8.17
CA PHE A 114 -0.16 -7.57 -9.15
C PHE A 114 -1.67 -7.66 -9.08
N SER A 115 -2.20 -8.88 -8.92
CA SER A 115 -3.63 -9.14 -8.82
C SER A 115 -4.22 -8.50 -7.55
N ILE A 116 -3.58 -8.72 -6.40
CA ILE A 116 -4.01 -8.16 -5.10
C ILE A 116 -3.98 -6.62 -5.17
N MET A 117 -2.88 -6.02 -5.62
CA MET A 117 -2.74 -4.57 -5.70
C MET A 117 -3.79 -3.95 -6.64
N SER A 118 -4.08 -4.61 -7.76
CA SER A 118 -5.11 -4.17 -8.71
C SER A 118 -6.52 -4.20 -8.08
N VAL A 119 -6.84 -5.23 -7.29
CA VAL A 119 -8.09 -5.30 -6.54
C VAL A 119 -8.20 -4.16 -5.53
N PHE A 120 -7.14 -3.85 -4.77
CA PHE A 120 -7.14 -2.76 -3.79
C PHE A 120 -7.21 -1.37 -4.45
N LEU A 121 -6.57 -1.17 -5.61
CA LEU A 121 -6.72 0.03 -6.43
C LEU A 121 -8.18 0.22 -6.87
N LEU A 122 -8.83 -0.83 -7.37
CA LEU A 122 -10.24 -0.77 -7.77
C LEU A 122 -11.15 -0.48 -6.57
N MET A 123 -10.96 -1.21 -5.45
CA MET A 123 -11.75 -1.00 -4.24
C MET A 123 -11.63 0.43 -3.71
N THR A 124 -10.41 0.97 -3.65
CA THR A 124 -10.16 2.34 -3.19
C THR A 124 -10.79 3.38 -4.12
N ASN A 125 -10.76 3.15 -5.43
CA ASN A 125 -11.36 4.06 -6.42
C ASN A 125 -12.89 3.98 -6.50
N ILE A 126 -13.52 2.86 -6.13
CA ILE A 126 -14.98 2.77 -6.02
C ILE A 126 -15.52 3.80 -5.01
N PHE A 127 -14.78 4.10 -3.94
CA PHE A 127 -15.15 5.14 -2.98
C PHE A 127 -15.08 6.55 -3.55
N LYS A 128 -14.12 6.81 -4.46
CA LYS A 128 -13.96 8.11 -5.13
C LYS A 128 -15.22 8.47 -5.94
N ASN A 129 -15.76 7.50 -6.68
CA ASN A 129 -16.90 7.72 -7.57
C ASN A 129 -18.24 7.84 -6.84
N LYS A 130 -18.35 7.37 -5.59
CA LYS A 130 -19.64 7.35 -4.87
C LYS A 130 -19.89 8.54 -3.94
N ARG A 131 -19.05 9.58 -3.94
CA ARG A 131 -19.10 10.65 -2.92
C ARG A 131 -19.37 10.06 -1.53
N VAL A 132 -18.74 8.93 -1.19
CA VAL A 132 -18.87 8.35 0.14
C VAL A 132 -18.17 9.35 1.05
N GLN A 133 -18.97 10.21 1.68
CA GLN A 133 -18.49 11.15 2.64
C GLN A 133 -17.98 10.32 3.82
N PHE A 134 -16.68 10.05 3.83
CA PHE A 134 -15.99 9.47 5.00
C PHE A 134 -16.22 10.32 6.28
N LEU A 135 -16.72 11.55 6.12
CA LEU A 135 -17.18 12.43 7.19
C LEU A 135 -18.47 11.98 7.91
N GLU A 136 -19.39 11.26 7.25
CA GLU A 136 -20.68 10.88 7.88
C GLU A 136 -20.60 9.59 8.71
N LEU A 137 -19.41 8.98 8.84
CA LEU A 137 -19.20 7.78 9.66
C LEU A 137 -19.47 8.00 11.16
N ASP A 138 -19.38 9.24 11.64
CA ASP A 138 -19.59 9.60 13.05
C ASP A 138 -20.99 10.17 13.36
N ASP A 139 -21.81 10.42 12.32
CA ASP A 139 -23.19 10.93 12.44
C ASP A 139 -24.25 9.83 12.28
N ILE A 140 -23.86 8.63 11.85
CA ILE A 140 -24.76 7.47 11.79
C ILE A 140 -24.99 6.93 13.21
N GLY A 141 -26.09 7.38 13.83
CA GLY A 141 -26.54 6.94 15.16
C GLY A 141 -26.75 8.07 16.17
N LYS A 142 -26.31 9.29 15.86
CA LYS A 142 -26.66 10.48 16.64
C LYS A 142 -28.05 10.95 16.22
N HIS A 143 -29.08 10.36 16.81
CA HIS A 143 -30.39 10.97 16.80
C HIS A 143 -30.24 12.37 17.41
N LYS A 144 -30.58 13.40 16.63
CA LYS A 144 -30.79 14.76 17.12
C LYS A 144 -31.64 14.68 18.39
N LYS A 145 -31.08 15.11 19.52
CA LYS A 145 -31.90 15.69 20.58
C LYS A 145 -32.15 17.14 20.22
#